data_AF-A0A2N6J4P4-F1
#
_entry.id   AF-A0A2N6J4P4-F1
#
_cell.length_a   1.000
_cell.length_b   1.000
_cell.length_c   1.000
_cell.angle_alpha   90.00
_cell.angle_beta   90.00
_cell.angle_gamma   90.00
#
_symmetry.space_group_name_H-M   'P 1'
#
loop_
_entity.id
_entity.type
_entity.pdbx_description
1 polymer ?
#
loop_
_entity_poly.entity_id
_entity_poly.type
_entity_poly.pdbx_seq_one_letter_code
_entity_poly.pdbx_strand_id
1 'polypeptide(L)'
;MPQQMPLRSLLAEISALTLHVQQLSRMAGEASALIENSQMPAPVDPEPLRRDDRLQRSERVQLEEAIMRIFDEVFGPRIDTLERQMSMSLIAEIGPAAFVQKVLWGEEISDIALTIALERMLPALEQLVEAYPQAFLQQANKLLGRFKSN
;
A
#
# COMPACT_ATOMS: atom_id res chain seq x y z
N MET A 1 -25.01 25.54 -22.30
CA MET A 1 -25.24 26.68 -21.38
C MET A 1 -25.13 26.14 -19.95
N PRO A 2 -24.01 26.33 -19.22
CA PRO A 2 -23.94 25.93 -17.82
C PRO A 2 -24.80 26.87 -16.98
N GLN A 3 -25.78 26.31 -16.26
CA GLN A 3 -26.64 27.06 -15.34
C GLN A 3 -25.79 27.57 -14.17
N GLN A 4 -25.65 28.89 -14.07
CA GLN A 4 -25.08 29.54 -12.88
C GLN A 4 -26.06 29.35 -11.73
N MET A 5 -25.72 28.47 -10.77
CA MET A 5 -26.53 28.33 -9.56
C MET A 5 -26.47 29.63 -8.74
N PRO A 6 -27.62 30.15 -8.27
CA PRO A 6 -27.64 31.37 -7.48
C PRO A 6 -26.94 31.12 -6.13
N LEU A 7 -26.07 32.04 -5.72
CA LEU A 7 -25.27 31.98 -4.47
C LEU A 7 -26.08 31.61 -3.21
N ARG A 8 -27.39 31.90 -3.20
CA ARG A 8 -28.31 31.53 -2.10
C ARG A 8 -28.54 30.02 -1.98
N SER A 9 -28.52 29.28 -3.08
CA SER A 9 -28.65 27.80 -3.06
C SER A 9 -27.40 27.17 -2.47
N LEU A 10 -26.23 27.68 -2.83
CA LEU A 10 -24.94 27.20 -2.33
C LEU A 10 -24.79 27.45 -0.81
N LEU A 11 -25.23 28.61 -0.34
CA LEU A 11 -25.30 28.92 1.10
C LEU A 11 -26.28 27.99 1.86
N ALA A 12 -27.41 27.62 1.27
CA ALA A 12 -28.36 26.69 1.87
C ALA A 12 -27.78 25.26 1.97
N GLU A 13 -27.07 24.80 0.93
CA GLU A 13 -26.39 23.50 0.93
C GLU A 13 -25.27 23.43 1.97
N ILE A 14 -24.44 24.48 2.07
CA ILE A 14 -23.39 24.57 3.10
C ILE A 14 -24.00 24.55 4.51
N SER A 15 -25.12 25.25 4.70
CA SER A 15 -25.83 25.27 5.99
C SER A 15 -26.38 23.89 6.36
N ALA A 16 -26.98 23.19 5.38
CA ALA A 16 -27.48 21.83 5.57
C ALA A 16 -26.36 20.82 5.87
N LEU A 17 -25.22 20.94 5.17
CA LEU A 17 -24.04 20.10 5.41
C LEU A 17 -23.47 20.33 6.82
N THR A 18 -23.42 21.59 7.27
CA THR A 18 -22.93 21.95 8.60
C THR A 18 -23.81 21.36 9.71
N LEU A 19 -25.13 21.38 9.53
CA LEU A 19 -26.08 20.78 10.47
C LEU A 19 -25.87 19.25 10.56
N HIS A 20 -25.63 18.60 9.42
CA HIS A 20 -25.39 17.16 9.36
C HIS A 20 -24.10 16.75 10.09
N VAL A 21 -23.03 17.54 9.93
CA VAL A 21 -21.76 17.32 10.65
C VAL A 21 -21.95 17.49 12.16
N GLN A 22 -22.73 18.48 12.60
CA GLN A 22 -23.04 18.66 14.02
C GLN A 22 -23.84 17.49 14.61
N GLN A 23 -24.77 16.91 13.84
CA GLN A 23 -25.53 15.72 14.24
C GLN A 23 -24.62 14.49 14.33
N LEU A 24 -23.72 14.27 13.37
CA LEU A 24 -22.73 13.19 13.41
C LEU A 24 -21.80 13.31 14.62
N SER A 25 -21.32 14.52 14.94
CA SER A 25 -20.49 14.74 16.14
C SER A 25 -21.25 14.45 17.43
N ARG A 26 -22.55 14.78 17.50
CA ARG A 26 -23.38 14.45 18.66
C ARG A 26 -23.59 12.93 18.79
N MET A 27 -23.89 12.25 17.69
CA MET A 27 -24.04 10.79 17.66
C MET A 27 -22.73 10.07 18.01
N ALA A 28 -21.58 10.58 17.56
CA ALA A 28 -20.26 10.04 17.93
C ALA A 28 -19.97 10.22 19.44
N GLY A 29 -20.38 11.35 20.02
CA GLY A 29 -20.29 11.58 21.47
C GLY A 29 -21.18 10.63 22.29
N GLU A 30 -22.43 10.40 21.84
CA GLU A 30 -23.36 9.47 22.48
C GLU A 30 -22.87 8.01 22.37
N ALA A 31 -22.31 7.60 21.22
CA ALA A 31 -21.69 6.29 21.05
C ALA A 31 -20.47 6.10 21.96
N SER A 32 -19.66 7.15 22.13
CA SER A 32 -18.48 7.12 23.02
C SER A 32 -18.90 6.99 24.50
N ALA A 33 -19.96 7.67 24.92
CA ALA A 33 -20.51 7.57 26.27
C ALA A 33 -21.15 6.20 26.58
N LEU A 34 -21.66 5.50 25.56
CA LEU A 34 -22.15 4.11 25.69
C LEU A 34 -21.00 3.10 25.83
N ILE A 35 -19.86 3.36 25.18
CA ILE A 35 -18.64 2.55 25.33
C ILE A 35 -18.04 2.71 26.72
N GLU A 36 -18.03 3.93 27.27
CA GLU A 36 -17.46 4.23 28.59
C GLU A 36 -18.26 3.61 29.76
N ASN A 37 -19.59 3.50 29.62
CA ASN A 37 -20.46 2.90 30.65
C ASN A 37 -20.53 1.36 30.61
N SER A 38 -20.06 0.73 29.54
CA SER A 38 -20.08 -0.73 29.39
C SER A 38 -18.78 -1.30 29.96
N GLN A 39 -18.83 -1.75 31.22
CA GLN A 39 -17.75 -2.48 31.89
C GLN A 39 -17.15 -3.54 30.96
N MET A 40 -15.89 -3.34 30.56
CA MET A 40 -15.13 -4.33 29.80
C MET A 40 -14.95 -5.61 30.66
N PRO A 41 -15.33 -6.81 30.17
CA PRO A 41 -14.71 -8.02 30.66
C PRO A 41 -13.20 -7.99 30.31
N ALA A 42 -12.39 -8.65 31.13
CA ALA A 42 -10.93 -8.67 31.12
C ALA A 42 -10.30 -8.69 29.70
N PRO A 43 -9.12 -8.07 29.51
CA PRO A 43 -8.53 -7.86 28.19
C PRO A 43 -8.39 -9.18 27.45
N VAL A 44 -9.07 -9.28 26.31
CA VAL A 44 -8.88 -10.36 25.35
C VAL A 44 -7.44 -10.29 24.87
N ASP A 45 -6.73 -11.42 24.95
CA ASP A 45 -5.34 -11.59 24.52
C ASP A 45 -5.03 -10.87 23.19
N PRO A 46 -3.87 -10.20 23.06
CA PRO A 46 -3.48 -9.49 21.84
C PRO A 46 -2.95 -10.47 20.78
N GLU A 47 -3.83 -11.30 20.24
CA GLU A 47 -3.52 -12.28 19.17
C GLU A 47 -3.82 -11.82 17.71
N PRO A 48 -4.55 -10.72 17.39
CA PRO A 48 -4.73 -10.33 15.99
C PRO A 48 -3.47 -9.72 15.34
N LEU A 49 -2.74 -8.87 16.07
CA LEU A 49 -1.61 -8.10 15.52
C LEU A 49 -0.39 -8.98 15.16
N ARG A 50 -0.14 -10.04 15.93
CA ARG A 50 1.01 -10.94 15.71
C ARG A 50 0.84 -11.87 14.52
N ARG A 51 -0.40 -12.21 14.15
CA ARG A 51 -0.68 -13.03 12.96
C ARG A 51 -0.43 -12.25 11.68
N ASP A 52 -0.93 -11.02 11.62
CA ASP A 52 -0.75 -10.15 10.45
C ASP A 52 0.73 -9.85 10.19
N ASP A 53 1.52 -9.54 11.23
CA ASP A 53 2.96 -9.27 11.06
C ASP A 53 3.74 -10.50 10.58
N ARG A 54 3.37 -11.70 11.05
CA ARG A 54 4.02 -12.96 10.63
C ARG A 54 3.65 -13.34 9.20
N LEU A 55 2.39 -13.18 8.81
CA LEU A 55 1.94 -13.41 7.44
C LEU A 55 2.60 -12.42 6.49
N GLN A 56 2.62 -11.14 6.83
CA GLN A 56 3.28 -10.10 6.03
C GLN A 56 4.78 -10.33 5.88
N ARG A 57 5.46 -10.75 6.97
CA ARG A 57 6.90 -11.09 6.88
C ARG A 57 7.12 -12.32 6.00
N SER A 58 6.23 -13.32 6.06
CA SER A 58 6.32 -14.52 5.24
C SER A 58 6.05 -14.24 3.76
N GLU A 59 5.06 -13.40 3.44
CA GLU A 59 4.77 -12.97 2.07
C GLU A 59 5.91 -12.12 1.50
N ARG A 60 6.51 -11.25 2.31
CA ARG A 60 7.70 -10.47 1.89
C ARG A 60 8.86 -11.37 1.52
N VAL A 61 9.16 -12.37 2.34
CA VAL A 61 10.25 -13.33 2.07
C VAL A 61 9.96 -14.13 0.80
N GLN A 62 8.73 -14.62 0.62
CA GLN A 62 8.34 -15.35 -0.59
C GLN A 62 8.44 -14.49 -1.86
N LEU A 63 8.05 -13.22 -1.78
CA LEU A 63 8.13 -12.30 -2.91
C LEU A 63 9.59 -11.98 -3.26
N GLU A 64 10.43 -11.78 -2.25
CA GLU A 64 11.88 -11.56 -2.44
C GLU A 64 12.54 -12.78 -3.09
N GLU A 65 12.26 -14.00 -2.61
CA GLU A 65 12.75 -15.23 -3.22
C GLU A 65 12.27 -15.41 -4.66
N ALA A 66 11.02 -15.07 -4.95
CA ALA A 66 10.47 -15.16 -6.30
C ALA A 66 11.16 -14.16 -7.25
N ILE A 67 11.42 -12.93 -6.80
CA ILE A 67 12.18 -11.94 -7.56
C ILE A 67 13.60 -12.44 -7.83
N MET A 68 14.26 -13.07 -6.85
CA MET A 68 15.59 -13.66 -7.05
C MET A 68 15.60 -14.77 -8.11
N ARG A 69 14.57 -15.63 -8.13
CA ARG A 69 14.43 -16.64 -9.19
C ARG A 69 14.29 -15.99 -10.56
N ILE A 70 13.52 -14.91 -10.67
CA ILE A 70 13.40 -14.15 -11.93
C ILE A 70 14.76 -13.56 -12.35
N PHE A 71 15.55 -13.03 -11.41
CA PHE A 71 16.91 -12.59 -11.71
C PHE A 71 17.77 -13.72 -12.27
N ASP A 72 17.72 -14.89 -11.64
CA ASP A 72 18.51 -16.05 -12.05
C ASP A 72 18.05 -16.61 -13.41
N GLU A 73 16.75 -16.55 -13.72
CA GLU A 73 16.19 -16.94 -15.02
C GLU A 73 16.56 -15.98 -16.16
N VAL A 74 16.56 -14.66 -15.89
CA VAL A 74 16.76 -13.63 -16.92
C VAL A 74 18.25 -13.33 -17.18
N PHE A 75 19.08 -13.34 -16.13
CA PHE A 75 20.50 -12.97 -16.20
C PHE A 75 21.47 -14.12 -15.91
N GLY A 76 20.95 -15.29 -15.54
CA GLY A 76 21.74 -16.42 -15.09
C GLY A 76 22.15 -16.31 -13.62
N PRO A 77 22.82 -17.34 -13.06
CA PRO A 77 23.10 -17.45 -11.63
C PRO A 77 24.21 -16.52 -11.13
N ARG A 78 24.61 -15.50 -11.91
CA ARG A 78 25.71 -14.61 -11.55
C ARG A 78 25.22 -13.58 -10.54
N ILE A 79 25.78 -13.67 -9.33
CA ILE A 79 25.38 -12.81 -8.20
C ILE A 79 26.10 -11.45 -8.25
N ASP A 80 27.21 -11.38 -8.99
CA ASP A 80 28.19 -10.29 -8.88
C ASP A 80 27.93 -9.15 -9.88
N THR A 81 26.78 -9.17 -10.57
CA THR A 81 26.44 -8.11 -11.51
C THR A 81 26.02 -6.84 -10.76
N LEU A 82 26.48 -5.69 -11.24
CA LEU A 82 26.17 -4.39 -10.64
C LEU A 82 24.65 -4.17 -10.59
N GLU A 83 23.94 -4.58 -11.64
CA GLU A 83 22.50 -4.45 -11.78
C GLU A 83 21.74 -5.23 -10.70
N ARG A 84 22.21 -6.45 -10.38
CA ARG A 84 21.63 -7.26 -9.30
C ARG A 84 21.92 -6.63 -7.95
N GLN A 85 23.14 -6.16 -7.70
CA GLN A 85 23.50 -5.48 -6.45
C GLN A 85 22.65 -4.22 -6.23
N MET A 86 22.48 -3.40 -7.26
CA MET A 86 21.65 -2.19 -7.19
C MET A 86 20.18 -2.52 -6.97
N SER A 87 19.67 -3.55 -7.66
CA SER A 87 18.29 -4.02 -7.46
C SER A 87 18.07 -4.52 -6.04
N MET A 88 19.04 -5.25 -5.47
CA MET A 88 18.94 -5.72 -4.08
C MET A 88 19.01 -4.59 -3.07
N SER A 89 19.83 -3.56 -3.32
CA SER A 89 19.84 -2.36 -2.50
C SER A 89 18.47 -1.67 -2.51
N LEU A 90 17.84 -1.53 -3.68
CA LEU A 90 16.50 -0.96 -3.81
C LEU A 90 15.45 -1.82 -3.09
N ILE A 91 15.47 -3.14 -3.25
CA ILE A 91 14.54 -4.05 -2.56
C ILE A 91 14.70 -3.96 -1.04
N ALA A 92 15.93 -3.82 -0.54
CA ALA A 92 16.18 -3.64 0.89
C ALA A 92 15.64 -2.30 1.41
N GLU A 93 15.71 -1.24 0.61
CA GLU A 93 15.27 0.12 0.96
C GLU A 93 13.74 0.27 0.93
N ILE A 94 13.11 -0.06 -0.21
CA ILE A 94 11.69 0.21 -0.44
C ILE A 94 10.80 -1.03 -0.29
N GLY A 95 11.40 -2.22 -0.26
CA GLY A 95 10.69 -3.49 -0.21
C GLY A 95 10.43 -4.11 -1.59
N PRO A 96 10.22 -5.44 -1.65
CA PRO A 96 10.11 -6.17 -2.92
C PRO A 96 8.87 -5.77 -3.73
N ALA A 97 7.72 -5.58 -3.10
CA ALA A 97 6.51 -5.16 -3.83
C ALA A 97 6.62 -3.72 -4.36
N ALA A 98 7.25 -2.80 -3.61
CA ALA A 98 7.52 -1.44 -4.08
C ALA A 98 8.47 -1.43 -5.27
N PHE A 99 9.51 -2.26 -5.21
CA PHE A 99 10.47 -2.42 -6.31
C PHE A 99 9.76 -2.86 -7.60
N VAL A 100 8.98 -3.94 -7.55
CA VAL A 100 8.26 -4.45 -8.73
C VAL A 100 7.29 -3.42 -9.29
N GLN A 101 6.55 -2.72 -8.41
CA GLN A 101 5.68 -1.62 -8.79
C GLN A 101 6.42 -0.49 -9.51
N LYS A 102 7.58 -0.09 -8.97
CA LYS A 102 8.43 0.95 -9.54
C LYS A 102 8.89 0.60 -10.95
N VAL A 103 9.30 -0.66 -11.15
CA VAL A 103 9.74 -1.18 -12.44
C VAL A 103 8.59 -1.24 -13.46
N LEU A 104 7.42 -1.76 -13.07
CA LEU A 104 6.28 -1.93 -13.98
C LEU A 104 5.61 -0.60 -14.37
N TRP A 105 5.58 0.38 -13.45
CA TRP A 105 4.95 1.68 -13.72
C TRP A 105 5.91 2.73 -14.30
N GLY A 106 7.16 2.35 -14.59
CA GLY A 106 8.13 3.22 -15.26
C GLY A 106 8.55 4.43 -14.42
N GLU A 107 8.53 4.31 -13.09
CA GLU A 107 9.12 5.34 -12.23
C GLU A 107 10.64 5.36 -12.41
N GLU A 108 11.24 6.56 -12.38
CA GLU A 108 12.68 6.75 -12.63
C GLU A 108 13.54 5.82 -11.77
N ILE A 109 14.21 4.90 -12.46
CA ILE A 109 15.29 4.09 -11.93
C ILE A 109 16.57 4.91 -12.10
N SER A 110 17.42 4.90 -11.08
CA SER A 110 18.56 5.82 -10.96
C SER A 110 19.63 5.66 -12.05
N ASP A 111 19.63 4.56 -12.81
CA ASP A 111 20.70 4.20 -13.74
C ASP A 111 20.16 3.58 -15.03
N ILE A 112 20.70 4.00 -16.19
CA ILE A 112 20.26 3.56 -17.53
C ILE A 112 20.55 2.06 -17.76
N ALA A 113 21.70 1.55 -17.30
CA ALA A 113 22.03 0.14 -17.44
C ALA A 113 21.10 -0.73 -16.59
N LEU A 114 20.77 -0.26 -15.38
CA LEU A 114 19.76 -0.89 -14.55
C LEU A 114 18.37 -0.87 -15.21
N THR A 115 17.95 0.25 -15.80
CA THR A 115 16.67 0.33 -16.54
C THR A 115 16.60 -0.69 -17.66
N ILE A 116 17.63 -0.77 -18.51
CA ILE A 116 17.70 -1.74 -19.63
C ILE A 116 17.68 -3.18 -19.12
N ALA A 117 18.36 -3.45 -18.00
CA ALA A 117 18.33 -4.77 -17.39
C ALA A 117 16.91 -5.11 -16.94
N LEU A 118 16.27 -4.22 -16.19
CA LEU A 118 14.95 -4.44 -15.61
C LEU A 118 13.84 -4.53 -16.67
N GLU A 119 13.99 -3.87 -17.83
CA GLU A 119 13.09 -4.05 -18.98
C GLU A 119 12.98 -5.51 -19.42
N ARG A 120 14.08 -6.28 -19.34
CA ARG A 120 14.07 -7.71 -19.69
C ARG A 120 13.30 -8.57 -18.69
N MET A 121 13.10 -8.08 -17.47
CA MET A 121 12.36 -8.78 -16.42
C MET A 121 10.85 -8.50 -16.47
N LEU A 122 10.40 -7.48 -17.22
CA LEU A 122 8.99 -7.05 -17.23
C LEU A 122 8.00 -8.21 -17.40
N PRO A 123 8.15 -9.14 -18.38
CA PRO A 123 7.17 -10.21 -18.57
C PRO A 123 7.07 -11.15 -17.36
N ALA A 124 8.19 -11.41 -16.69
CA ALA A 124 8.23 -12.28 -15.51
C ALA A 124 7.69 -11.55 -14.27
N LEU A 125 7.93 -10.24 -14.16
CA LEU A 125 7.36 -9.41 -13.11
C LEU A 125 5.83 -9.25 -13.25
N GLU A 126 5.30 -9.18 -14.46
CA GLU A 126 3.84 -9.19 -14.71
C GLU A 126 3.20 -10.48 -14.18
N GLN A 127 3.79 -11.64 -14.50
CA GLN A 127 3.34 -12.94 -13.97
C GLN A 127 3.45 -13.02 -12.44
N LEU A 128 4.47 -12.37 -11.87
CA LEU A 128 4.64 -12.30 -10.42
C LEU A 128 3.50 -11.52 -9.75
N VAL A 129 3.01 -10.44 -10.37
CA VAL A 129 1.86 -9.68 -9.87
C VAL A 129 0.59 -10.52 -9.89
N GLU A 130 0.39 -11.31 -10.95
CA GLU A 130 -0.74 -12.24 -11.05
C GLU A 130 -0.68 -13.36 -10.00
N ALA A 131 0.52 -13.83 -9.66
CA ALA A 131 0.72 -14.88 -8.66
C ALA A 131 0.58 -14.39 -7.22
N TYR A 132 0.89 -13.11 -6.93
CA TYR A 132 0.90 -12.55 -5.57
C TYR A 132 0.05 -11.28 -5.40
N PRO A 133 -1.23 -11.24 -5.85
CA PRO A 133 -2.03 -10.01 -5.86
C PRO A 133 -2.23 -9.41 -4.45
N GLN A 134 -2.27 -10.26 -3.43
CA GLN A 134 -2.45 -9.83 -2.04
C GLN A 134 -1.27 -8.99 -1.52
N ALA A 135 -0.03 -9.36 -1.87
CA ALA A 135 1.16 -8.63 -1.44
C ALA A 135 1.16 -7.18 -1.99
N PHE A 136 0.74 -7.01 -3.24
CA PHE A 136 0.66 -5.69 -3.89
C PHE A 136 -0.50 -4.84 -3.37
N LEU A 137 -1.69 -5.44 -3.17
CA LEU A 137 -2.86 -4.74 -2.62
C LEU A 137 -2.64 -4.29 -1.17
N GLN A 138 -2.03 -5.13 -0.33
CA GLN A 138 -1.70 -4.76 1.04
C GLN A 138 -0.75 -3.56 1.09
N GLN A 139 0.25 -3.53 0.20
CA GLN A 139 1.16 -2.39 0.12
C GLN A 139 0.45 -1.10 -0.31
N ALA A 140 -0.42 -1.16 -1.32
CA ALA A 140 -1.23 -0.02 -1.73
C ALA A 140 -2.10 0.49 -0.58
N ASN A 141 -2.73 -0.42 0.17
CA ASN A 141 -3.53 -0.07 1.36
C ASN A 141 -2.71 0.60 2.45
N LYS A 142 -1.46 0.16 2.69
CA LYS A 142 -0.55 0.81 3.64
C LYS A 142 -0.22 2.25 3.23
N LEU A 143 0.05 2.48 1.94
CA LEU A 143 0.32 3.83 1.43
C LEU A 143 -0.91 4.73 1.57
N LEU A 144 -2.09 4.26 1.19
CA LEU A 144 -3.35 5.00 1.36
C LEU A 144 -3.69 5.28 2.82
N GLY A 145 -3.39 4.33 3.72
CA GLY A 145 -3.56 4.50 5.17
C GLY A 145 -2.73 5.66 5.72
N ARG A 146 -1.50 5.86 5.23
CA ARG A 146 -0.66 7.01 5.64
C ARG A 146 -1.26 8.36 5.26
N PHE A 147 -1.97 8.44 4.13
CA PHE A 147 -2.66 9.66 3.71
C PHE A 147 -3.95 9.94 4.49
N LYS A 148 -4.60 8.90 5.06
CA LYS A 148 -5.78 9.07 5.91
C LYS A 148 -5.45 9.50 7.35
N SER A 149 -4.20 9.31 7.79
CA SER A 149 -3.75 9.66 9.14
C SER A 149 -3.04 11.02 9.22
N ASN A 150 -2.89 11.73 8.09
CA ASN A 150 -2.47 13.13 8.02
C ASN A 150 -3.68 14.03 7.78
#